data_AF-A0A2Z2KWU2-F1
#
_entry.id   AF-A0A2Z2KWU2-F1
#
_cell.length_a   1.000
_cell.length_b   1.000
_cell.length_c   1.000
_cell.angle_alpha   90.00
_cell.angle_beta   90.00
_cell.angle_gamma   90.00
#
_symmetry.space_group_name_H-M   'P 1'
#
loop_
_entity.id
_entity.type
_entity.pdbx_description
1 polymer ?
#
loop_
_entity_poly.entity_id
_entity_poly.type
_entity_poly.pdbx_seq_one_letter_code
_entity_poly.pdbx_strand_id
1 'polypeptide(L)'
;MKLKNLSLNKAITLSVLSVSLLLPGTSFANVYETKEAVSTSFASIVEVASNENLEIKKNEIKALLEANGGSSQNFDELIKYTNQGDIEFIYSIIELKKANPQLSPEEIVELVFPVEDSIVQARGQSSSGWNSLTTAEKWLVAGYPAEALIVNAAKNNTDEITSVRYPGWTDGDKGNAFRHALWNAIMALNITKVMAEQFASAHEDVGLTNAELSATTWNGYNGLQHKQMDLHNNQKGRDCVSWYEIPFAVTNTDLANRVQAKMLHLTTRILIGGGI
;
A
#
# COMPACT_ATOMS: atom_id res chain seq x y z
N MET A 1 11.05 25.44 49.63
CA MET A 1 11.80 26.44 48.85
C MET A 1 12.32 25.79 47.56
N LYS A 2 11.59 25.92 46.45
CA LYS A 2 12.07 25.66 45.07
C LYS A 2 11.34 26.64 44.14
N LEU A 3 12.11 27.56 43.57
CA LEU A 3 11.85 28.41 42.39
C LEU A 3 13.04 28.09 41.46
N LYS A 4 13.01 28.13 40.12
CA LYS A 4 12.06 28.56 39.09
C LYS A 4 12.59 28.01 37.74
N ASN A 5 11.68 27.65 36.84
CA ASN A 5 11.66 27.79 35.37
C ASN A 5 12.97 27.92 34.55
N LEU A 6 13.03 27.19 33.43
CA LEU A 6 12.88 27.81 32.10
C LEU A 6 12.37 26.81 31.05
N SER A 7 11.38 27.26 30.27
CA SER A 7 10.67 26.61 29.18
C SER A 7 11.42 26.70 27.84
N LEU A 8 11.13 25.81 26.89
CA LEU A 8 10.74 26.27 25.55
C LEU A 8 9.90 25.23 24.78
N ASN A 9 8.71 25.69 24.39
CA ASN A 9 7.73 25.04 23.53
C ASN A 9 8.26 24.81 22.11
N LYS A 10 7.81 23.72 21.48
CA LYS A 10 7.35 23.70 20.07
C LYS A 10 6.58 22.40 19.79
N ALA A 11 5.34 22.36 20.25
CA ALA A 11 4.31 21.57 19.58
C ALA A 11 3.96 22.31 18.30
N ILE A 12 4.27 21.71 17.14
CA ILE A 12 3.67 22.14 15.87
C ILE A 12 2.35 21.36 15.78
N THR A 13 1.32 21.98 16.33
CA THR A 13 -0.07 21.63 16.04
C THR A 13 -0.31 22.05 14.59
N LEU A 14 -0.36 21.10 13.66
CA LEU A 14 -0.85 21.38 12.31
C LEU A 14 -2.38 21.36 12.36
N SER A 15 -2.95 22.52 12.67
CA SER A 15 -4.36 22.79 12.47
C SER A 15 -4.61 22.90 10.97
N VAL A 16 -5.19 21.85 10.36
CA VAL A 16 -5.86 22.03 9.07
C VAL A 16 -7.25 22.55 9.38
N LEU A 17 -7.40 23.87 9.24
CA LEU A 17 -8.71 24.51 9.06
C LEU A 17 -9.35 23.93 7.79
N SER A 18 -10.34 23.06 7.94
CA SER A 18 -11.46 23.08 7.00
C SER A 18 -12.34 24.26 7.39
N VAL A 19 -12.35 25.27 6.53
CA VAL A 19 -13.32 26.37 6.60
C VAL A 19 -14.69 25.76 6.27
N SER A 20 -15.37 25.26 7.27
CA SER A 20 -16.83 25.23 7.27
C SER A 20 -17.27 26.61 7.72
N LEU A 21 -17.90 27.37 6.84
CA LEU A 21 -18.73 28.51 7.21
C LEU A 21 -19.75 28.01 8.26
N LEU A 22 -19.43 28.25 9.53
CA LEU A 22 -20.28 27.93 10.66
C LEU A 22 -21.51 28.83 10.61
N LEU A 23 -22.59 28.29 10.06
CA LEU A 23 -23.92 28.72 10.48
C LEU A 23 -24.03 28.44 11.99
N PRO A 24 -24.56 29.39 12.79
CA PRO A 24 -24.65 29.20 14.24
C PRO A 24 -25.67 28.09 14.55
N GLY A 25 -25.20 26.91 14.97
CA GLY A 25 -26.10 25.84 15.43
C GLY A 25 -25.55 24.41 15.51
N THR A 26 -24.33 24.09 15.07
CA THR A 26 -23.85 22.69 15.12
C THR A 26 -23.25 22.37 16.50
N SER A 27 -24.01 21.59 17.28
CA SER A 27 -23.53 21.01 18.54
C SER A 27 -22.66 19.77 18.27
N PHE A 28 -21.77 19.44 19.22
CA PHE A 28 -20.92 18.24 19.18
C PHE A 28 -21.71 16.93 18.97
N ALA A 29 -23.01 16.90 19.28
CA ALA A 29 -23.87 15.72 19.08
C ALA A 29 -24.00 15.32 17.60
N ASN A 30 -24.06 16.28 16.67
CA ASN A 30 -24.22 15.99 15.24
C ASN A 30 -23.03 15.23 14.64
N VAL A 31 -21.81 15.45 15.14
CA VAL A 31 -20.60 14.78 14.63
C VAL A 31 -20.56 13.30 15.06
N TYR A 32 -21.06 12.99 16.27
CA TYR A 32 -21.16 11.62 16.75
C TYR A 32 -22.27 10.84 16.04
N GLU A 33 -23.45 11.44 15.85
CA GLU A 33 -24.54 10.84 15.07
C GLU A 33 -24.13 10.51 13.64
N THR A 34 -23.34 11.39 12.99
CA THR A 34 -22.82 11.12 11.64
C THR A 34 -21.80 9.98 11.61
N LYS A 35 -20.93 9.84 12.62
CA LYS A 35 -19.94 8.76 12.66
C LYS A 35 -20.60 7.39 12.93
N GLU A 36 -21.62 7.34 13.79
CA GLU A 36 -22.34 6.11 14.12
C GLU A 36 -23.24 5.65 12.95
N ALA A 37 -23.92 6.58 12.26
CA ALA A 37 -24.70 6.30 11.06
C ALA A 37 -23.81 5.80 9.90
N VAL A 38 -22.63 6.40 9.69
CA VAL A 38 -21.71 6.00 8.61
C VAL A 38 -20.97 4.69 8.93
N SER A 39 -20.61 4.44 10.20
CA SER A 39 -20.08 3.14 10.66
C SER A 39 -21.10 2.01 10.46
N THR A 40 -22.38 2.26 10.73
CA THR A 40 -23.47 1.32 10.45
C THR A 40 -23.61 1.08 8.93
N SER A 41 -23.40 2.12 8.12
CA SER A 41 -23.39 1.98 6.66
C SER A 41 -22.24 1.10 6.16
N PHE A 42 -21.02 1.23 6.71
CA PHE A 42 -19.90 0.42 6.24
C PHE A 42 -20.05 -1.06 6.59
N ALA A 43 -20.56 -1.41 7.77
CA ALA A 43 -20.88 -2.80 8.11
C ALA A 43 -21.89 -3.41 7.12
N SER A 44 -22.92 -2.67 6.74
CA SER A 44 -23.88 -3.10 5.71
C SER A 44 -23.26 -3.22 4.32
N ILE A 45 -22.34 -2.31 3.96
CA ILE A 45 -21.58 -2.37 2.70
C ILE A 45 -20.69 -3.60 2.66
N VAL A 46 -20.03 -3.96 3.78
CA VAL A 46 -19.22 -5.18 3.86
C VAL A 46 -20.10 -6.42 3.68
N GLU A 47 -21.32 -6.44 4.22
CA GLU A 47 -22.26 -7.54 4.02
C GLU A 47 -22.69 -7.66 2.54
N VAL A 48 -23.07 -6.55 1.90
CA VAL A 48 -23.38 -6.51 0.45
C VAL A 48 -22.18 -6.97 -0.37
N ALA A 49 -21.00 -6.42 -0.09
CA ALA A 49 -19.74 -6.80 -0.72
C ALA A 49 -19.41 -8.28 -0.54
N SER A 50 -19.78 -8.91 0.58
CA SER A 50 -19.56 -10.35 0.78
C SER A 50 -20.54 -11.22 -0.01
N ASN A 51 -21.78 -10.76 -0.21
CA ASN A 51 -22.84 -11.51 -0.89
C ASN A 51 -22.83 -11.36 -2.42
N GLU A 52 -22.16 -10.33 -2.93
CA GLU A 52 -22.06 -10.06 -4.37
C GLU A 52 -21.27 -11.16 -5.10
N ASN A 53 -21.58 -11.37 -6.38
CA ASN A 53 -20.89 -12.38 -7.20
C ASN A 53 -19.42 -11.97 -7.41
N LEU A 54 -18.49 -12.91 -7.21
CA LEU A 54 -17.05 -12.64 -7.31
C LEU A 54 -16.62 -12.11 -8.69
N GLU A 55 -17.22 -12.59 -9.78
CA GLU A 55 -16.92 -12.10 -11.12
C GLU A 55 -17.44 -10.68 -11.35
N ILE A 56 -18.56 -10.30 -10.73
CA ILE A 56 -19.04 -8.91 -10.75
C ILE A 56 -18.03 -8.00 -10.06
N LYS A 57 -17.58 -8.36 -8.85
CA LYS A 57 -16.54 -7.61 -8.12
C LYS A 57 -15.29 -7.40 -8.96
N LYS A 58 -14.77 -8.48 -9.56
CA LYS A 58 -13.57 -8.43 -10.41
C LYS A 58 -13.76 -7.50 -11.60
N ASN A 59 -14.90 -7.58 -12.29
CA ASN A 59 -15.18 -6.74 -13.45
C ASN A 59 -15.25 -5.25 -13.09
N GLU A 60 -15.84 -4.92 -11.94
CA GLU A 60 -15.87 -3.53 -11.49
C GLU A 60 -14.50 -3.01 -11.08
N ILE A 61 -13.70 -3.84 -10.40
CA ILE A 61 -12.32 -3.49 -10.05
C ILE A 61 -11.49 -3.27 -11.32
N LYS A 62 -11.64 -4.13 -12.35
CA LYS A 62 -11.00 -3.95 -13.67
C LYS A 62 -11.39 -2.61 -14.31
N ALA A 63 -12.68 -2.29 -14.32
CA ALA A 63 -13.17 -1.05 -14.91
C ALA A 63 -12.61 0.19 -14.19
N LEU A 64 -12.53 0.15 -12.85
CA LEU A 64 -11.95 1.24 -12.07
C LEU A 64 -10.44 1.38 -12.31
N LEU A 65 -9.72 0.25 -12.39
CA LEU A 65 -8.29 0.23 -12.71
C LEU A 65 -8.00 0.90 -14.05
N GLU A 66 -8.78 0.59 -15.09
CA GLU A 66 -8.65 1.23 -16.41
C GLU A 66 -8.97 2.72 -16.36
N ALA A 67 -10.01 3.11 -15.62
CA ALA A 67 -10.42 4.51 -15.49
C ALA A 67 -9.32 5.38 -14.85
N ASN A 68 -8.50 4.79 -13.98
CA ASN A 68 -7.37 5.43 -13.32
C ASN A 68 -6.07 5.40 -14.15
N GLY A 69 -6.09 4.82 -15.35
CA GLY A 69 -4.93 4.70 -16.24
C GLY A 69 -4.07 3.46 -16.00
N GLY A 70 -4.51 2.53 -15.16
CA GLY A 70 -3.95 1.19 -15.05
C GLY A 70 -4.37 0.28 -16.21
N SER A 71 -3.79 -0.92 -16.26
CA SER A 71 -4.09 -1.92 -17.29
C SER A 71 -4.79 -3.15 -16.69
N SER A 72 -5.93 -3.51 -17.27
CA SER A 72 -6.67 -4.73 -16.92
C SER A 72 -6.15 -5.99 -17.62
N GLN A 73 -5.23 -5.86 -18.59
CA GLN A 73 -4.86 -6.96 -19.49
C GLN A 73 -4.24 -8.16 -18.76
N ASN A 74 -3.49 -7.91 -17.69
CA ASN A 74 -2.89 -8.94 -16.85
C ASN A 74 -3.64 -9.15 -15.53
N PHE A 75 -4.83 -8.55 -15.38
CA PHE A 75 -5.57 -8.58 -14.12
C PHE A 75 -5.84 -10.01 -13.67
N ASP A 76 -6.37 -10.86 -14.55
CA ASP A 76 -6.71 -12.25 -14.22
C ASP A 76 -5.49 -13.11 -13.90
N GLU A 77 -4.32 -12.77 -14.43
CA GLU A 77 -3.07 -13.45 -14.09
C GLU A 77 -2.56 -13.01 -12.71
N LEU A 78 -2.64 -11.72 -12.40
CA LEU A 78 -2.15 -11.17 -11.14
C LEU A 78 -3.03 -11.55 -9.95
N ILE A 79 -4.35 -11.50 -10.10
CA ILE A 79 -5.26 -11.79 -8.98
C ILE A 79 -5.20 -13.26 -8.52
N LYS A 80 -4.55 -14.17 -9.27
CA LYS A 80 -4.24 -15.52 -8.79
C LYS A 80 -3.38 -15.51 -7.52
N TYR A 81 -2.63 -14.44 -7.31
CA TYR A 81 -1.79 -14.20 -6.13
C TYR A 81 -2.52 -13.43 -5.02
N THR A 82 -3.85 -13.36 -5.08
CA THR A 82 -4.70 -12.76 -4.04
C THR A 82 -5.73 -13.79 -3.58
N ASN A 83 -6.27 -13.59 -2.38
CA ASN A 83 -7.38 -14.39 -1.88
C ASN A 83 -8.72 -13.66 -2.07
N GLN A 84 -9.83 -14.39 -1.91
CA GLN A 84 -11.18 -13.80 -2.05
C GLN A 84 -11.43 -12.66 -1.05
N GLY A 85 -10.89 -12.76 0.17
CA GLY A 85 -10.99 -11.71 1.18
C GLY A 85 -10.30 -10.40 0.75
N ASP A 86 -9.16 -10.48 0.07
CA ASP A 86 -8.50 -9.28 -0.49
C ASP A 86 -9.42 -8.58 -1.51
N ILE A 87 -10.06 -9.34 -2.38
CA ILE A 87 -10.99 -8.83 -3.40
C ILE A 87 -12.22 -8.20 -2.73
N GLU A 88 -12.80 -8.88 -1.74
CA GLU A 88 -13.97 -8.39 -1.00
C GLU A 88 -13.67 -7.12 -0.21
N PHE A 89 -12.50 -7.06 0.42
CA PHE A 89 -12.05 -5.88 1.15
C PHE A 89 -11.91 -4.68 0.21
N ILE A 90 -11.18 -4.84 -0.89
CA ILE A 90 -11.02 -3.79 -1.90
C ILE A 90 -12.36 -3.36 -2.49
N TYR A 91 -13.25 -4.32 -2.79
CA TYR A 91 -14.58 -4.02 -3.29
C TYR A 91 -15.41 -3.23 -2.27
N SER A 92 -15.32 -3.55 -0.97
CA SER A 92 -16.03 -2.80 0.07
C SER A 92 -15.60 -1.32 0.14
N ILE A 93 -14.31 -1.03 -0.09
CA ILE A 93 -13.81 0.35 -0.16
C ILE A 93 -14.36 1.05 -1.41
N ILE A 94 -14.43 0.36 -2.54
CA ILE A 94 -15.02 0.90 -3.78
C ILE A 94 -16.50 1.27 -3.55
N GLU A 95 -17.27 0.38 -2.94
CA GLU A 95 -18.69 0.63 -2.64
C GLU A 95 -18.88 1.77 -1.64
N LEU A 96 -18.02 1.85 -0.60
CA LEU A 96 -18.03 2.97 0.33
C LEU A 96 -17.79 4.30 -0.38
N LYS A 97 -16.83 4.36 -1.31
CA LYS A 97 -16.56 5.55 -2.12
C LYS A 97 -17.72 5.92 -3.03
N LYS A 98 -18.35 4.94 -3.68
CA LYS A 98 -19.52 5.18 -4.55
C LYS A 98 -20.71 5.72 -3.76
N ALA A 99 -20.96 5.16 -2.57
CA ALA A 99 -22.02 5.62 -1.69
C ALA A 99 -21.73 7.00 -1.08
N ASN A 100 -20.46 7.39 -0.98
CA ASN A 100 -20.02 8.62 -0.33
C ASN A 100 -18.92 9.35 -1.14
N PRO A 101 -19.23 9.85 -2.34
CA PRO A 101 -18.23 10.43 -3.26
C PRO A 101 -17.53 11.68 -2.71
N GLN A 102 -18.08 12.30 -1.67
CA GLN A 102 -17.54 13.47 -0.98
C GLN A 102 -16.43 13.15 0.03
N LEU A 103 -16.28 11.88 0.44
CA LEU A 103 -15.29 11.52 1.45
C LEU A 103 -13.88 11.57 0.88
N SER A 104 -12.99 12.20 1.63
CA SER A 104 -11.55 12.12 1.41
C SER A 104 -11.01 10.73 1.75
N PRO A 105 -9.84 10.34 1.20
CA PRO A 105 -9.15 9.11 1.60
C PRO A 105 -8.91 9.01 3.11
N GLU A 106 -8.60 10.13 3.77
CA GLU A 106 -8.38 10.21 5.21
C GLU A 106 -9.65 9.86 5.99
N GLU A 107 -10.80 10.44 5.61
CA GLU A 107 -12.09 10.14 6.22
C GLU A 107 -12.49 8.67 5.98
N ILE A 108 -12.20 8.12 4.80
CA ILE A 108 -12.41 6.69 4.52
C ILE A 108 -11.58 5.83 5.47
N VAL A 109 -10.30 6.15 5.68
CA VAL A 109 -9.45 5.40 6.63
C VAL A 109 -10.00 5.46 8.05
N GLU A 110 -10.48 6.62 8.51
CA GLU A 110 -11.12 6.75 9.83
C GLU A 110 -12.38 5.88 9.97
N LEU A 111 -13.11 5.62 8.89
CA LEU A 111 -14.33 4.82 8.88
C LEU A 111 -14.05 3.32 8.77
N VAL A 112 -13.08 2.93 7.95
CA VAL A 112 -12.73 1.52 7.69
C VAL A 112 -12.04 0.90 8.91
N PHE A 113 -11.11 1.65 9.54
CA PHE A 113 -10.23 1.12 10.58
C PHE A 113 -10.96 0.52 11.81
N PRO A 114 -11.97 1.17 12.42
CA PRO A 114 -12.68 0.62 13.58
C PRO A 114 -13.57 -0.59 13.24
N VAL A 115 -14.15 -0.59 12.03
CA VAL A 115 -15.09 -1.62 11.59
C VAL A 115 -14.36 -2.89 11.20
N GLU A 116 -13.23 -2.78 10.48
CA GLU A 116 -12.43 -3.96 10.15
C GLU A 116 -11.97 -4.68 11.41
N ASP A 117 -11.41 -3.96 12.39
CA ASP A 117 -10.95 -4.57 13.65
C ASP A 117 -12.09 -5.33 14.36
N SER A 118 -13.30 -4.76 14.35
CA SER A 118 -14.50 -5.39 14.92
C SER A 118 -14.96 -6.64 14.13
N ILE A 119 -14.99 -6.57 12.80
CA ILE A 119 -15.40 -7.69 11.93
C ILE A 119 -14.38 -8.83 11.99
N VAL A 120 -13.10 -8.50 11.98
CA VAL A 120 -11.97 -9.45 12.09
C VAL A 120 -12.05 -10.19 13.42
N GLN A 121 -12.23 -9.46 14.52
CA GLN A 121 -12.42 -10.07 15.84
C GLN A 121 -13.66 -10.98 15.88
N ALA A 122 -14.76 -10.57 15.27
CA ALA A 122 -16.00 -11.35 15.24
C ALA A 122 -15.92 -12.60 14.33
N ARG A 123 -15.17 -12.54 13.22
CA ARG A 123 -15.03 -13.63 12.24
C ARG A 123 -13.84 -14.55 12.50
N GLY A 124 -12.98 -14.24 13.47
CA GLY A 124 -11.76 -14.99 13.76
C GLY A 124 -10.78 -15.03 12.57
N GLN A 125 -10.89 -14.07 11.65
CA GLN A 125 -9.97 -13.90 10.53
C GLN A 125 -8.84 -12.97 10.95
N SER A 126 -7.69 -13.02 10.27
CA SER A 126 -6.54 -12.18 10.60
C SER A 126 -6.65 -10.82 9.89
N SER A 127 -6.64 -9.70 10.62
CA SER A 127 -6.52 -8.32 10.11
C SER A 127 -5.09 -7.99 9.65
N SER A 128 -4.24 -9.01 9.50
CA SER A 128 -2.79 -8.85 9.39
C SER A 128 -2.36 -8.01 8.20
N GLY A 129 -3.19 -7.88 7.16
CA GLY A 129 -2.93 -7.01 6.02
C GLY A 129 -3.05 -5.53 6.40
N TRP A 130 -4.25 -5.03 6.68
CA TRP A 130 -4.50 -3.60 6.91
C TRP A 130 -3.80 -3.03 8.13
N ASN A 131 -3.76 -3.78 9.24
CA ASN A 131 -3.15 -3.29 10.48
C ASN A 131 -1.62 -3.19 10.38
N SER A 132 -1.00 -3.87 9.43
CA SER A 132 0.45 -3.76 9.16
C SER A 132 0.80 -2.64 8.19
N LEU A 133 -0.19 -2.03 7.52
CA LEU A 133 0.05 -0.93 6.59
C LEU A 133 0.46 0.35 7.32
N THR A 134 1.37 1.10 6.71
CA THR A 134 1.70 2.46 7.10
C THR A 134 0.48 3.38 6.91
N THR A 135 0.49 4.54 7.55
CA THR A 135 -0.60 5.52 7.38
C THR A 135 -0.70 5.96 5.92
N ALA A 136 0.44 6.17 5.25
CA ALA A 136 0.49 6.52 3.84
C ALA A 136 -0.06 5.41 2.94
N GLU A 137 0.26 4.14 3.23
CA GLU A 137 -0.30 3.00 2.50
C GLU A 137 -1.83 2.95 2.66
N LYS A 138 -2.36 3.16 3.87
CA LYS A 138 -3.82 3.18 4.10
C LYS A 138 -4.52 4.26 3.28
N TRP A 139 -3.96 5.47 3.21
CA TRP A 139 -4.50 6.54 2.36
C TRP A 139 -4.46 6.17 0.88
N LEU A 140 -3.40 5.51 0.41
CA LEU A 140 -3.34 5.04 -0.97
C LEU A 140 -4.37 3.94 -1.26
N VAL A 141 -4.60 3.00 -0.34
CA VAL A 141 -5.66 1.99 -0.48
C VAL A 141 -7.04 2.65 -0.54
N ALA A 142 -7.30 3.62 0.34
CA ALA A 142 -8.56 4.38 0.34
C ALA A 142 -8.71 5.26 -0.93
N GLY A 143 -7.61 5.81 -1.45
CA GLY A 143 -7.60 6.63 -2.67
C GLY A 143 -7.77 5.81 -3.95
N TYR A 144 -7.04 4.70 -4.04
CA TYR A 144 -6.80 3.91 -5.25
C TYR A 144 -6.99 2.40 -4.95
N PRO A 145 -8.21 1.97 -4.59
CA PRO A 145 -8.45 0.61 -4.12
C PRO A 145 -8.19 -0.46 -5.20
N ALA A 146 -8.47 -0.16 -6.48
CA ALA A 146 -8.22 -1.11 -7.56
C ALA A 146 -6.71 -1.34 -7.77
N GLU A 147 -5.91 -0.29 -7.71
CA GLU A 147 -4.45 -0.35 -7.78
C GLU A 147 -3.88 -1.07 -6.56
N ALA A 148 -4.42 -0.83 -5.36
CA ALA A 148 -3.99 -1.52 -4.15
C ALA A 148 -4.12 -3.04 -4.25
N LEU A 149 -5.17 -3.56 -4.90
CA LEU A 149 -5.28 -5.00 -5.17
C LEU A 149 -4.12 -5.50 -6.04
N ILE A 150 -3.78 -4.74 -7.09
CA ILE A 150 -2.66 -5.05 -7.98
C ILE A 150 -1.31 -4.97 -7.26
N VAL A 151 -1.14 -4.00 -6.35
CA VAL A 151 0.07 -3.86 -5.52
C VAL A 151 0.28 -5.09 -4.65
N ASN A 152 -0.78 -5.56 -3.97
CA ASN A 152 -0.75 -6.76 -3.13
C ASN A 152 -0.48 -8.03 -3.96
N ALA A 153 -1.18 -8.18 -5.09
CA ALA A 153 -0.98 -9.27 -6.04
C ALA A 153 0.47 -9.32 -6.55
N ALA A 154 1.01 -8.17 -6.96
CA ALA A 154 2.39 -8.05 -7.43
C ALA A 154 3.40 -8.41 -6.34
N LYS A 155 3.15 -8.01 -5.09
CA LYS A 155 4.00 -8.35 -3.94
C LYS A 155 4.03 -9.87 -3.72
N ASN A 156 2.87 -10.53 -3.68
CA ASN A 156 2.79 -11.98 -3.49
C ASN A 156 3.43 -12.76 -4.65
N ASN A 157 3.20 -12.35 -5.91
CA ASN A 157 3.89 -12.96 -7.06
C ASN A 157 5.42 -12.77 -6.99
N THR A 158 5.87 -11.59 -6.58
CA THR A 158 7.30 -11.29 -6.42
C THR A 158 7.92 -12.14 -5.33
N ASP A 159 7.23 -12.35 -4.20
CA ASP A 159 7.70 -13.18 -3.09
C ASP A 159 7.94 -14.63 -3.56
N GLU A 160 7.02 -15.19 -4.37
CA GLU A 160 7.19 -16.52 -4.95
C GLU A 160 8.40 -16.60 -5.90
N ILE A 161 8.50 -15.66 -6.85
CA ILE A 161 9.61 -15.63 -7.82
C ILE A 161 10.96 -15.44 -7.10
N THR A 162 11.00 -14.56 -6.11
CA THR A 162 12.22 -14.28 -5.32
C THR A 162 12.63 -15.52 -4.54
N SER A 163 11.69 -16.19 -3.87
CA SER A 163 11.99 -17.37 -3.05
C SER A 163 12.53 -18.55 -3.87
N VAL A 164 12.12 -18.66 -5.13
CA VAL A 164 12.67 -19.65 -6.08
C VAL A 164 14.09 -19.27 -6.53
N ARG A 165 14.33 -17.99 -6.85
CA ARG A 165 15.62 -17.53 -7.41
C ARG A 165 16.70 -17.30 -6.35
N TYR A 166 16.29 -16.93 -5.15
CA TYR A 166 17.14 -16.60 -4.00
C TYR A 166 16.63 -17.34 -2.76
N PRO A 167 16.76 -18.68 -2.69
CA PRO A 167 16.30 -19.43 -1.52
C PRO A 167 16.97 -18.93 -0.24
N GLY A 168 16.17 -18.68 0.80
CA GLY A 168 16.67 -18.19 2.10
C GLY A 168 17.09 -16.71 2.08
N TRP A 169 16.58 -15.93 1.13
CA TRP A 169 16.80 -14.48 1.11
C TRP A 169 16.37 -13.81 2.42
N THR A 170 17.04 -12.73 2.76
CA THR A 170 16.86 -11.93 3.96
C THR A 170 16.92 -10.46 3.63
N ASP A 171 16.38 -9.64 4.53
CA ASP A 171 16.38 -8.19 4.35
C ASP A 171 17.81 -7.63 4.24
N GLY A 172 18.06 -6.77 3.25
CA GLY A 172 19.39 -6.21 2.97
C GLY A 172 20.25 -7.00 1.97
N ASP A 173 19.86 -8.22 1.58
CA ASP A 173 20.66 -9.06 0.68
C ASP A 173 20.30 -8.91 -0.81
N LYS A 174 20.90 -9.76 -1.65
CA LYS A 174 20.66 -9.79 -3.10
C LYS A 174 19.23 -10.23 -3.44
N GLY A 175 18.65 -11.18 -2.72
CA GLY A 175 17.27 -11.61 -2.94
C GLY A 175 16.28 -10.50 -2.59
N ASN A 176 16.51 -9.77 -1.49
CA ASN A 176 15.70 -8.62 -1.13
C ASN A 176 15.85 -7.45 -2.14
N ALA A 177 17.07 -7.14 -2.59
CA ALA A 177 17.27 -6.17 -3.67
C ALA A 177 16.52 -6.57 -4.98
N PHE A 178 16.54 -7.86 -5.34
CA PHE A 178 15.79 -8.39 -6.48
C PHE A 178 14.29 -8.23 -6.29
N ARG A 179 13.79 -8.56 -5.11
CA ARG A 179 12.39 -8.46 -4.71
C ARG A 179 11.86 -7.04 -4.88
N HIS A 180 12.53 -6.03 -4.32
CA HIS A 180 12.12 -4.62 -4.43
C HIS A 180 12.07 -4.14 -5.89
N ALA A 181 13.09 -4.51 -6.68
CA ALA A 181 13.15 -4.16 -8.09
C ALA A 181 12.05 -4.88 -8.92
N LEU A 182 11.81 -6.17 -8.70
CA LEU A 182 10.79 -6.92 -9.43
C LEU A 182 9.38 -6.45 -9.08
N TRP A 183 9.09 -6.22 -7.80
CA TRP A 183 7.79 -5.70 -7.36
C TRP A 183 7.47 -4.37 -8.05
N ASN A 184 8.44 -3.45 -8.09
CA ASN A 184 8.29 -2.16 -8.76
C ASN A 184 8.17 -2.28 -10.29
N ALA A 185 8.83 -3.26 -10.91
CA ALA A 185 8.68 -3.51 -12.34
C ALA A 185 7.25 -4.01 -12.67
N ILE A 186 6.72 -4.96 -11.88
CA ILE A 186 5.36 -5.48 -12.06
C ILE A 186 4.33 -4.36 -11.83
N MET A 187 4.48 -3.58 -10.77
CA MET A 187 3.59 -2.42 -10.53
C MET A 187 3.67 -1.41 -11.67
N ALA A 188 4.88 -1.02 -12.11
CA ALA A 188 5.04 -0.03 -13.18
C ALA A 188 4.37 -0.43 -14.49
N LEU A 189 4.36 -1.73 -14.82
CA LEU A 189 3.69 -2.26 -15.99
C LEU A 189 2.15 -2.19 -15.88
N ASN A 190 1.60 -2.39 -14.69
CA ASN A 190 0.14 -2.59 -14.52
C ASN A 190 -0.61 -1.39 -13.96
N ILE A 191 0.03 -0.53 -13.15
CA ILE A 191 -0.59 0.64 -12.51
C ILE A 191 0.12 1.95 -12.84
N THR A 192 0.99 1.96 -13.86
CA THR A 192 1.90 3.07 -14.21
C THR A 192 3.08 3.24 -13.26
N LYS A 193 4.14 3.92 -13.74
CA LYS A 193 5.33 4.24 -12.93
C LYS A 193 5.04 5.17 -11.75
N VAL A 194 4.11 6.10 -11.92
CA VAL A 194 3.79 7.11 -10.89
C VAL A 194 3.11 6.44 -9.71
N MET A 195 2.11 5.60 -9.94
CA MET A 195 1.47 4.86 -8.85
C MET A 195 2.43 3.86 -8.19
N ALA A 196 3.24 3.16 -8.99
CA ALA A 196 4.27 2.26 -8.47
C ALA A 196 5.23 2.99 -7.52
N GLU A 197 5.65 4.21 -7.86
CA GLU A 197 6.49 5.04 -7.01
C GLU A 197 5.77 5.47 -5.72
N GLN A 198 4.51 5.90 -5.80
CA GLN A 198 3.74 6.30 -4.63
C GLN A 198 3.55 5.16 -3.64
N PHE A 199 3.10 3.99 -4.11
CA PHE A 199 2.91 2.81 -3.26
C PHE A 199 4.24 2.30 -2.68
N ALA A 200 5.29 2.20 -3.50
CA ALA A 200 6.60 1.78 -3.01
C ALA A 200 7.17 2.77 -1.98
N SER A 201 7.01 4.08 -2.18
CA SER A 201 7.51 5.09 -1.23
C SER A 201 6.74 5.07 0.09
N ALA A 202 5.42 4.84 0.03
CA ALA A 202 4.58 4.69 1.21
C ALA A 202 4.94 3.43 2.03
N HIS A 203 5.35 2.34 1.35
CA HIS A 203 5.86 1.13 1.99
C HIS A 203 7.14 1.37 2.79
N GLU A 204 8.06 2.17 2.24
CA GLU A 204 9.31 2.54 2.93
C GLU A 204 9.10 3.60 4.04
N ASP A 205 7.91 4.19 4.15
CA ASP A 205 7.57 5.21 5.15
C ASP A 205 6.97 4.62 6.42
N VAL A 206 7.81 3.88 7.16
CA VAL A 206 7.44 3.19 8.40
C VAL A 206 7.14 4.11 9.60
N GLY A 207 6.94 5.42 9.37
CA GLY A 207 6.56 6.38 10.42
C GLY A 207 7.68 6.74 11.39
N LEU A 208 8.93 6.41 11.07
CA LEU A 208 10.12 6.73 11.86
C LEU A 208 10.95 7.81 11.18
N THR A 209 11.50 8.71 11.98
CA THR A 209 12.48 9.70 11.51
C THR A 209 13.79 9.04 11.10
N ASN A 210 14.59 9.72 10.28
CA ASN A 210 15.92 9.24 9.92
C ASN A 210 16.84 9.00 11.13
N ALA A 211 16.67 9.75 12.22
CA ALA A 211 17.42 9.55 13.45
C ALA A 211 17.02 8.25 14.16
N GLU A 212 15.72 7.96 14.23
CA GLU A 212 15.19 6.71 14.79
C GLU A 212 15.58 5.50 13.93
N LEU A 213 15.48 5.61 12.61
CA LEU A 213 15.93 4.59 11.67
C LEU A 213 17.44 4.35 11.75
N SER A 214 18.24 5.38 12.00
CA SER A 214 19.69 5.20 12.17
C SER A 214 20.05 4.54 13.50
N ALA A 215 19.14 4.57 14.49
CA ALA A 215 19.32 3.95 15.80
C ALA A 215 18.87 2.49 15.85
N THR A 216 18.03 2.04 14.91
CA THR A 216 17.67 0.62 14.75
C THR A 216 18.70 -0.08 13.88
N THR A 217 19.10 -1.31 14.24
CA THR A 217 20.10 -2.09 13.49
C THR A 217 19.67 -3.54 13.39
N TRP A 218 19.72 -4.09 12.18
CA TRP A 218 19.54 -5.52 11.92
C TRP A 218 20.36 -5.94 10.71
N ASN A 219 20.77 -7.20 10.68
CA ASN A 219 21.66 -7.76 9.68
C ASN A 219 22.97 -6.95 9.46
N GLY A 220 23.45 -6.26 10.50
CA GLY A 220 24.68 -5.46 10.46
C GLY A 220 24.52 -4.05 9.88
N TYR A 221 23.30 -3.63 9.52
CA TYR A 221 23.01 -2.33 8.93
C TYR A 221 21.88 -1.62 9.67
N ASN A 222 21.91 -0.29 9.67
CA ASN A 222 20.84 0.49 10.28
C ASN A 222 19.62 0.62 9.36
N GLY A 223 18.47 0.98 9.93
CA GLY A 223 17.23 1.07 9.17
C GLY A 223 17.22 2.15 8.09
N LEU A 224 18.03 3.20 8.23
CA LEU A 224 18.17 4.20 7.18
C LEU A 224 18.92 3.62 5.97
N GLN A 225 19.89 2.72 6.19
CA GLN A 225 20.60 2.05 5.11
C GLN A 225 19.71 1.07 4.35
N HIS A 226 18.87 0.29 5.06
CA HIS A 226 17.87 -0.59 4.46
C HIS A 226 16.87 0.21 3.61
N LYS A 227 16.22 1.21 4.20
CA LYS A 227 15.31 2.12 3.46
C LYS A 227 15.94 2.73 2.20
N GLN A 228 17.20 3.17 2.27
CA GLN A 228 17.87 3.72 1.09
C GLN A 228 18.22 2.67 0.03
N MET A 229 18.46 1.43 0.42
CA MET A 229 18.67 0.32 -0.49
C MET A 229 17.35 -0.02 -1.21
N ASP A 230 16.26 -0.10 -0.47
CA ASP A 230 14.93 -0.38 -0.99
C ASP A 230 14.46 0.70 -1.95
N LEU A 231 14.51 1.99 -1.56
CA LEU A 231 14.17 3.12 -2.43
C LEU A 231 14.98 3.13 -3.74
N HIS A 232 16.27 2.81 -3.67
CA HIS A 232 17.13 2.74 -4.84
C HIS A 232 16.71 1.59 -5.77
N ASN A 233 16.49 0.39 -5.23
CA ASN A 233 16.11 -0.78 -6.01
C ASN A 233 14.68 -0.68 -6.55
N ASN A 234 13.77 -0.05 -5.80
CA ASN A 234 12.43 0.32 -6.25
C ASN A 234 12.50 1.14 -7.56
N GLN A 235 13.32 2.19 -7.60
CA GLN A 235 13.55 2.97 -8.82
C GLN A 235 14.14 2.12 -9.96
N LYS A 236 15.16 1.30 -9.67
CA LYS A 236 15.79 0.44 -10.70
C LYS A 236 14.80 -0.55 -11.30
N GLY A 237 13.83 -1.01 -10.52
CA GLY A 237 12.69 -1.81 -10.95
C GLY A 237 11.78 -1.08 -11.94
N ARG A 238 11.32 0.13 -11.59
CA ARG A 238 10.47 0.94 -12.48
C ARG A 238 11.13 1.26 -13.82
N ASP A 239 12.45 1.41 -13.81
CA ASP A 239 13.27 1.62 -15.01
C ASP A 239 13.36 0.37 -15.93
N CYS A 240 12.93 -0.82 -15.49
CA CYS A 240 12.89 -2.03 -16.32
C CYS A 240 11.66 -2.11 -17.23
N VAL A 241 10.73 -1.15 -17.11
CA VAL A 241 9.53 -1.03 -17.92
C VAL A 241 9.64 0.22 -18.80
N SER A 242 9.45 0.08 -20.10
CA SER A 242 9.38 1.23 -21.02
C SER A 242 7.94 1.73 -21.16
N TRP A 243 7.78 3.02 -21.47
CA TRP A 243 6.45 3.67 -21.52
C TRP A 243 5.51 3.09 -22.58
N TYR A 244 6.05 2.46 -23.64
CA TYR A 244 5.31 1.88 -24.75
C TYR A 244 5.04 0.37 -24.57
N GLU A 245 5.51 -0.23 -23.48
CA GLU A 245 5.28 -1.65 -23.26
C GLU A 245 3.83 -1.93 -22.91
N ILE A 246 3.29 -2.95 -23.56
CA ILE A 246 1.89 -3.34 -23.40
C ILE A 246 1.86 -4.56 -22.46
N PRO A 247 1.08 -4.53 -21.36
CA PRO A 247 1.13 -5.57 -20.33
C PRO A 247 0.89 -6.99 -20.83
N PHE A 248 -0.01 -7.22 -21.80
CA PHE A 248 -0.23 -8.58 -22.34
C PHE A 248 1.00 -9.19 -23.03
N ALA A 249 1.96 -8.36 -23.48
CA ALA A 249 3.14 -8.80 -24.23
C ALA A 249 4.38 -9.00 -23.36
N VAL A 250 4.32 -8.65 -22.07
CA VAL A 250 5.44 -8.73 -21.14
C VAL A 250 5.01 -9.51 -19.91
N THR A 251 5.59 -10.70 -19.72
CA THR A 251 5.27 -11.54 -18.56
C THR A 251 6.05 -11.10 -17.31
N ASN A 252 5.57 -11.49 -16.13
CA ASN A 252 6.33 -11.27 -14.88
C ASN A 252 7.69 -12.01 -14.90
N THR A 253 7.78 -13.12 -15.64
CA THR A 253 9.06 -13.82 -15.89
C THR A 253 10.01 -12.97 -16.75
N ASP A 254 9.51 -12.28 -17.77
CA ASP A 254 10.32 -11.36 -18.58
C ASP A 254 10.85 -10.20 -17.74
N LEU A 255 9.99 -9.60 -16.91
CA LEU A 255 10.40 -8.56 -15.97
C LEU A 255 11.45 -9.06 -14.98
N ALA A 256 11.25 -10.26 -14.42
CA ALA A 256 12.20 -10.91 -13.54
C ALA A 256 13.56 -11.13 -14.23
N ASN A 257 13.58 -11.51 -15.50
CA ASN A 257 14.81 -11.67 -16.27
C ASN A 257 15.52 -10.32 -16.53
N ARG A 258 14.78 -9.26 -16.82
CA ARG A 258 15.34 -7.90 -16.98
C ARG A 258 15.93 -7.36 -15.70
N VAL A 259 15.21 -7.52 -14.58
CA VAL A 259 15.70 -7.15 -13.25
C VAL A 259 16.99 -7.92 -12.94
N GLN A 260 16.99 -9.25 -13.16
CA GLN A 260 18.16 -10.08 -12.96
C GLN A 260 19.39 -9.60 -13.76
N ALA A 261 19.20 -9.28 -15.04
CA ALA A 261 20.28 -8.77 -15.88
C ALA A 261 20.81 -7.42 -15.36
N LYS A 262 19.92 -6.53 -14.92
CA LYS A 262 20.28 -5.21 -14.39
C LYS A 262 21.04 -5.28 -13.06
N MET A 263 20.70 -6.25 -12.22
CA MET A 263 21.43 -6.54 -10.97
C MET A 263 22.86 -7.02 -11.21
N LEU A 264 23.09 -7.81 -12.26
CA LEU A 264 24.42 -8.32 -12.61
C LEU A 264 25.38 -7.20 -13.07
N HIS A 265 24.84 -6.07 -13.52
CA HIS A 265 25.61 -4.93 -14.02
C HIS A 265 25.89 -3.87 -12.94
N LEU A 266 25.87 -4.26 -11.65
CA LEU A 266 26.27 -3.46 -10.47
C LEU A 266 25.50 -2.14 -10.25
N THR A 267 24.28 -2.02 -10.79
CA THR A 267 23.46 -0.81 -10.58
C THR A 267 22.48 -0.92 -9.41
N THR A 268 22.43 -2.06 -8.71
CA THR A 268 21.59 -2.28 -7.52
C THR A 268 22.39 -2.14 -6.24
N ARG A 269 21.74 -1.59 -5.21
CA ARG A 269 22.34 -1.46 -3.88
C ARG A 269 22.06 -2.76 -3.13
N ILE A 270 23.11 -3.36 -2.56
CA ILE A 270 23.03 -4.56 -1.73
C ILE A 270 23.83 -4.23 -0.47
N LEU A 271 23.26 -4.51 0.70
CA LEU A 271 23.93 -4.27 1.97
C LEU A 271 24.70 -5.52 2.38
N ILE A 272 24.05 -6.67 2.37
CA ILE A 272 24.67 -7.94 2.74
C ILE A 272 25.31 -8.54 1.49
N GLY A 273 26.59 -8.23 1.31
CA GLY A 273 27.40 -8.90 0.30
C GLY A 273 27.60 -10.35 0.70
N GLY A 274 27.05 -11.28 -0.09
CA GLY A 274 27.59 -12.64 -0.10
C GLY A 274 29.09 -12.53 -0.37
N GLY A 275 29.90 -13.08 0.53
CA GLY A 275 31.35 -13.15 0.34
C GLY A 275 31.65 -13.65 -1.07
N ILE A 276 32.54 -12.94 -1.76
CA ILE A 276 33.19 -13.45 -2.96
C ILE A 276 34.10 -14.61 -2.56
#